data_AF-H1PWF3-F1
#
_entry.id   AF-H1PWF3-F1
#
_cell.length_a   1.000
_cell.length_b   1.000
_cell.length_c   1.000
_cell.angle_alpha   90.00
_cell.angle_beta   90.00
_cell.angle_gamma   90.00
#
_symmetry.space_group_name_H-M   'P 1'
#
loop_
_entity.id
_entity.type
_entity.pdbx_description
1 polymer ?
#
loop_
_entity_poly.entity_id
_entity_poly.type
_entity_poly.pdbx_seq_one_letter_code
_entity_poly.pdbx_strand_id
1 'polypeptide(L)' 'MRQIYLEHINLFMLSVIVGGITHIFIGTDEEVKKQIAALKI' A
#
# COMPACT_ATOMS: atom_id res chain seq x y z
N MET A 1 -12.94 -28.61 -18.88
CA MET A 1 -12.95 -27.16 -18.57
C MET A 1 -12.26 -26.98 -17.21
N ARG A 2 -11.07 -26.37 -17.17
CA ARG A 2 -10.33 -26.13 -15.92
C ARG A 2 -10.61 -24.69 -15.50
N GLN A 3 -11.29 -24.50 -14.38
CA GLN A 3 -11.54 -23.18 -13.81
C GLN A 3 -10.22 -22.63 -13.27
N ILE A 4 -9.81 -21.46 -13.77
CA ILE A 4 -8.67 -20.70 -13.24
C ILE A 4 -9.26 -19.73 -12.21
N TYR A 5 -8.91 -19.91 -10.93
CA TYR A 5 -9.24 -18.92 -9.89
C TYR A 5 -8.24 -17.78 -9.99
N LEU A 6 -8.74 -16.57 -10.24
CA LEU A 6 -7.96 -15.34 -10.11
C LEU A 6 -8.21 -14.79 -8.71
N GLU A 7 -7.17 -14.72 -7.87
CA GLU A 7 -7.29 -14.07 -6.57
C GLU A 7 -7.36 -12.55 -6.79
N HIS A 8 -8.37 -11.90 -6.20
CA HIS A 8 -8.48 -10.45 -6.19
C HIS A 8 -7.59 -9.92 -5.06
N ILE A 9 -6.59 -9.10 -5.39
CA ILE A 9 -5.75 -8.40 -4.41
C ILE A 9 -6.30 -6.99 -4.24
N ASN A 10 -6.66 -6.64 -3.00
CA ASN A 10 -7.04 -5.26 -2.67
C ASN A 10 -5.77 -4.40 -2.56
N LEU A 11 -5.56 -3.54 -3.56
CA LEU A 11 -4.50 -2.54 -3.59
C LEU A 11 -5.06 -1.19 -3.14
N PHE A 12 -4.34 -0.54 -2.23
CA PHE A 12 -4.63 0.80 -1.72
C PHE A 12 -3.50 1.75 -2.11
N MET A 13 -3.85 3.01 -2.33
CA MET A 13 -2.91 4.11 -2.47
C MET A 13 -3.16 5.13 -1.35
N LEU A 14 -2.11 5.49 -0.61
CA LEU A 14 -2.14 6.53 0.40
C LEU A 14 -1.07 7.57 0.08
N SER A 15 -1.40 8.85 0.16
CA SER A 15 -0.42 9.94 0.07
C SER A 15 -0.44 10.79 1.34
N VAL A 16 0.75 11.13 1.84
CA VAL A 16 0.93 11.95 3.04
C VAL A 16 2.01 13.00 2.76
N ILE A 17 1.81 14.24 3.20
CA ILE A 17 2.80 15.32 3.05
C ILE A 17 3.41 15.62 4.42
N VAL A 18 4.73 15.52 4.52
CA VAL A 18 5.50 15.76 5.76
C VAL A 18 6.66 16.68 5.44
N GLY A 19 6.75 17.83 6.12
CA GLY A 19 7.86 18.77 5.92
C GLY A 19 8.00 19.32 4.49
N GLY A 20 6.90 19.36 3.73
CA GLY A 20 6.90 19.76 2.32
C GLY A 20 7.29 18.65 1.34
N ILE A 21 7.55 17.43 1.82
CA ILE A 21 7.85 16.25 1.01
C ILE A 21 6.60 15.36 0.91
N THR A 22 6.24 14.95 -0.29
CA THR A 22 5.14 14.01 -0.54
C THR A 22 5.63 12.57 -0.46
N HIS A 23 5.02 11.78 0.43
CA HIS A 23 5.18 10.34 0.54
C HIS A 23 3.98 9.64 -0.09
N ILE A 24 4.23 8.69 -0.98
CA ILE A 24 3.19 7.90 -1.65
C ILE A 24 3.41 6.42 -1.31
N PHE A 25 2.37 5.76 -0.82
CA PHE A 25 2.35 4.35 -0.46
C PHE A 25 1.38 3.63 -1.38
N ILE A 26 1.82 2.50 -1.93
CA ILE A 26 1.00 1.63 -2.77
C ILE A 26 1.22 0.21 -2.29
N GLY A 27 0.12 -0.49 -2.00
CA GLY A 27 0.18 -1.87 -1.54
C GLY A 27 -1.13 -2.31 -0.92
N THR A 28 -1.14 -3.53 -0.42
CA THR A 28 -2.18 -4.02 0.49
C THR A 28 -2.16 -3.23 1.81
N ASP A 29 -3.24 -3.31 2.57
CA ASP A 29 -3.36 -2.64 3.88
C ASP A 29 -2.17 -2.97 4.81
N GLU A 30 -1.77 -4.23 4.88
CA GLU A 30 -0.61 -4.68 5.68
C GLU A 30 0.73 -4.13 5.17
N GLU A 31 0.92 -4.03 3.85
CA GLU A 31 2.13 -3.44 3.26
C GLU A 31 2.21 -1.95 3.53
N VAL A 32 1.09 -1.23 3.33
CA VAL A 32 1.02 0.21 3.57
C VAL A 32 1.28 0.52 5.05
N LYS A 33 0.68 -0.22 5.99
CA LYS A 33 0.95 -0.08 7.43
C LYS A 33 2.43 -0.30 7.77
N LYS A 34 3.08 -1.31 7.20
CA LYS A 34 4.52 -1.56 7.39
C LYS A 34 5.39 -0.43 6.84
N GLN A 35 5.07 0.06 5.64
CA GLN A 35 5.81 1.18 5.03
C GLN A 35 5.68 2.46 5.86
N ILE A 36 4.49 2.75 6.37
CA ILE A 36 4.26 3.89 7.28
C ILE A 36 5.02 3.71 8.59
N ALA A 37 4.96 2.53 9.23
CA ALA A 37 5.69 2.28 10.47
C ALA A 37 7.23 2.34 10.30
N ALA A 38 7.74 2.05 9.11
CA ALA A 38 9.16 2.16 8.79
C ALA A 38 9.63 3.60 8.58
N LEU A 39 8.72 4.48 8.15
CA LEU A 39 8.94 5.91 8.17
C LEU A 39 8.91 6.36 9.62
N LYS A 40 10.10 6.52 10.22
CA LYS A 40 10.32 7.09 11.55
C LYS A 40 9.99 8.60 11.59
N ILE A 41 8.83 8.97 11.02
CA ILE A 41 8.28 10.31 11.02
C ILE A 41 7.54 10.53 12.34
#